data_AF-A0A9E5XMV2-F1
#
_entry.id   AF-A0A9E5XMV2-F1
#
_cell.length_a   1.000
_cell.length_b   1.000
_cell.length_c   1.000
_cell.angle_alpha   90.00
_cell.angle_beta   90.00
_cell.angle_gamma   90.00
#
_symmetry.space_group_name_H-M   'P 1'
#
loop_
_entity.id
_entity.type
_entity.pdbx_description
1 polymer ?
#
loop_
_entity_poly.entity_id
_entity_poly.type
_entity_poly.pdbx_seq_one_letter_code
_entity_poly.pdbx_strand_id
1 'polypeptide(L)'
;MRRRVALLWAVLAVLVLALAVAGCGGKAEQATATQAPAEKATEAPMEKPTEAATEEAEKPFEPLSVTAECKGNKIKAIEALDEYTVRFTMCEPDPAFMAKIAFTPFFIYPREWIEANANEANKETLLSKPVGAGPYKLETWNRGDSIVFKRFDDYWAGPAATETLVFRWATEGAQRLLELQAGTVDYITKLSPDDYDIVKNDPNLQFLPVPNPNIFYIGIINTVEPWDDVRVRKALAMGIDRERIVKNFYPEGSQVADFFTPCSIPNGCVGEPWYDFDPETANKLLDEAGLPRGEDGIRFKTKIYYRDVFRVYLPEPGLVAVEIQTQLRDNLGIDADVVVMESGEFIAKSTAGELDGLYLLGWGADYLHVTNFLDFHFNRNNPQFGKPYPEIYEPLEKASTIADPEKARPYYEQANNAIRELVPMVPVAHGAAADAARADVKNAKAAVLGPPDLHTFVPGDRDTLVYMKAAEPISLYCADETDGESLDACKMVGEGLYRYNADGEAIPALAEKCEPNEDSTVFTCYLRKGVKFHDGSTVDANDVVRTWDALLNAASPYHVGNTGAFEYADYLFGLMNKPEE
;
A
#
# COMPACT_ATOMS: atom_id res chain seq x y z
N MET A 1 57.29 -19.72 -9.34
CA MET A 1 56.88 -20.52 -8.16
C MET A 1 55.37 -20.37 -8.03
N ARG A 2 54.56 -21.22 -8.69
CA ARG A 2 54.17 -22.59 -8.29
C ARG A 2 53.51 -22.64 -6.91
N ARG A 3 52.23 -23.07 -6.95
CA ARG A 3 51.34 -23.47 -5.85
C ARG A 3 50.60 -22.34 -5.14
N ARG A 4 49.43 -21.98 -5.68
CA ARG A 4 48.15 -21.79 -4.94
C ARG A 4 47.05 -21.29 -5.91
N VAL A 5 46.80 -22.04 -6.99
CA VAL A 5 45.58 -21.95 -7.81
C VAL A 5 45.37 -23.36 -8.38
N ALA A 6 44.70 -24.22 -7.62
CA ALA A 6 44.23 -25.54 -8.06
C ALA A 6 43.41 -26.19 -6.93
N LEU A 7 42.23 -25.65 -6.62
CA LEU A 7 41.20 -26.36 -5.86
C LEU A 7 39.87 -25.61 -5.97
N LEU A 8 39.25 -25.58 -7.15
CA LEU A 8 37.83 -25.17 -7.31
C LEU A 8 37.21 -25.51 -8.68
N TRP A 9 37.79 -26.45 -9.43
CA TRP A 9 37.22 -26.95 -10.69
C TRP A 9 37.36 -28.48 -10.75
N ALA A 10 36.47 -29.20 -10.06
CA ALA A 10 36.36 -30.66 -10.17
C ALA A 10 35.03 -31.20 -9.60
N VAL A 11 33.87 -30.69 -10.00
CA VAL A 11 32.60 -31.45 -9.93
C VAL A 11 31.73 -31.06 -11.13
N LEU A 12 32.11 -31.53 -12.31
CA LEU A 12 31.20 -31.67 -13.45
C LEU A 12 31.77 -32.77 -14.37
N ALA A 13 30.90 -33.71 -14.77
CA ALA A 13 31.09 -34.77 -15.77
C ALA A 13 31.77 -36.10 -15.36
N VAL A 14 30.94 -37.07 -14.93
CA VAL A 14 31.08 -38.52 -15.23
C VAL A 14 29.64 -39.04 -15.44
N LEU A 15 29.17 -39.03 -16.69
CA LEU A 15 29.06 -40.17 -17.62
C LEU A 15 27.72 -40.92 -17.57
N VAL A 16 26.91 -40.61 -18.58
CA VAL A 16 25.92 -41.46 -19.25
C VAL A 16 26.63 -42.66 -19.88
N LEU A 17 26.14 -43.91 -19.69
CA LEU A 17 25.70 -44.85 -20.76
C LEU A 17 25.53 -46.30 -20.23
N ALA A 18 24.52 -47.00 -20.78
CA ALA A 18 24.26 -48.45 -20.87
C ALA A 18 23.21 -49.03 -19.89
N LEU A 19 22.22 -49.83 -20.29
CA LEU A 19 21.66 -50.22 -21.60
C LEU A 19 20.32 -50.94 -21.33
N ALA A 20 19.38 -50.84 -22.26
CA ALA A 20 18.02 -51.40 -22.24
C ALA A 20 17.96 -52.91 -22.52
N VAL A 21 16.91 -53.60 -22.01
CA VAL A 21 16.09 -54.67 -22.67
C VAL A 21 14.74 -54.76 -21.90
N ALA A 22 13.63 -54.29 -22.47
CA ALA A 22 12.47 -55.05 -23.01
C ALA A 22 11.93 -56.20 -22.12
N GLY A 23 10.63 -56.40 -21.90
CA GLY A 23 9.42 -55.78 -22.45
C GLY A 23 8.18 -56.60 -22.06
N CYS A 24 7.02 -56.04 -22.41
CA CYS A 24 5.73 -56.69 -22.65
C CYS A 24 4.94 -57.37 -21.50
N GLY A 25 3.78 -56.78 -21.21
CA GLY A 25 2.51 -57.44 -21.51
C GLY A 25 1.71 -57.98 -20.33
N GLY A 26 0.46 -57.53 -20.18
CA GLY A 26 -0.55 -58.22 -19.37
C GLY A 26 -1.71 -57.33 -18.95
N LYS A 27 -2.83 -57.44 -19.67
CA LYS A 27 -4.12 -56.80 -19.41
C LYS A 27 -4.84 -57.43 -18.21
N ALA A 28 -5.65 -56.58 -17.56
CA ALA A 28 -6.94 -56.79 -16.90
C ALA A 28 -7.40 -58.22 -16.54
N GLU A 29 -7.88 -58.38 -15.31
CA GLU A 29 -8.95 -59.32 -15.02
C GLU A 29 -9.88 -58.80 -13.91
N GLN A 30 -11.14 -58.60 -14.28
CA GLN A 30 -12.27 -58.37 -13.40
C GLN A 30 -12.61 -59.69 -12.70
N ALA A 31 -12.80 -59.66 -11.38
CA ALA A 31 -13.43 -60.75 -10.65
C ALA A 31 -14.91 -60.43 -10.43
N THR A 32 -15.75 -61.01 -11.28
CA THR A 32 -17.18 -61.23 -11.04
C THR A 32 -17.38 -62.21 -9.89
N ALA A 33 -18.20 -61.85 -8.90
CA ALA A 33 -18.80 -62.78 -7.97
C ALA A 33 -20.33 -62.62 -7.99
N THR A 34 -20.96 -63.78 -8.10
CA THR A 34 -22.33 -64.08 -8.54
C THR A 34 -23.41 -63.71 -7.51
N GLN A 35 -24.53 -63.17 -7.98
CA GLN A 35 -25.80 -63.06 -7.24
C GLN A 35 -26.51 -64.41 -7.15
N ALA A 36 -27.19 -64.67 -6.03
CA ALA A 36 -28.35 -65.56 -5.96
C ALA A 36 -29.45 -64.94 -5.07
N PRO A 37 -30.75 -65.24 -5.30
CA PRO A 37 -31.85 -64.30 -5.04
C PRO A 37 -32.78 -64.72 -3.90
N ALA A 38 -33.38 -63.73 -3.23
CA ALA A 38 -34.66 -63.75 -2.49
C ALA A 38 -34.83 -62.34 -1.87
N GLU A 39 -35.97 -61.71 -1.68
CA GLU A 39 -37.39 -62.07 -1.72
C GLU A 39 -38.15 -60.72 -1.79
N LYS A 40 -39.31 -60.68 -2.46
CA LYS A 40 -40.19 -59.51 -2.42
C LYS A 40 -40.85 -59.40 -1.05
N ALA A 41 -40.63 -58.30 -0.34
CA ALA A 41 -41.44 -57.90 0.80
C ALA A 41 -41.98 -56.48 0.57
N THR A 42 -43.30 -56.40 0.75
CA THR A 42 -44.24 -55.28 0.63
C THR A 42 -43.84 -54.01 1.39
N GLU A 43 -44.02 -52.86 0.74
CA GLU A 43 -44.01 -51.52 1.35
C GLU A 43 -45.15 -51.38 2.37
N ALA A 44 -44.80 -50.91 3.57
CA ALA A 44 -45.69 -50.25 4.51
C ALA A 44 -45.25 -48.77 4.62
N PRO A 45 -46.17 -47.81 4.79
CA PRO A 45 -45.82 -46.39 4.78
C PRO A 45 -45.10 -46.03 6.09
N MET A 46 -43.84 -45.59 5.99
CA MET A 46 -43.16 -44.94 7.11
C MET A 46 -43.60 -43.48 7.20
N GLU A 47 -44.23 -43.14 8.32
CA GLU A 47 -44.47 -41.78 8.75
C GLU A 47 -43.14 -41.01 8.80
N LYS A 48 -43.14 -39.77 8.30
CA LYS A 48 -42.03 -38.84 8.44
C LYS A 48 -41.73 -38.64 9.94
N PRO A 49 -40.49 -38.79 10.40
CA PRO A 49 -40.09 -38.19 11.65
C PRO A 49 -40.11 -36.67 11.44
N THR A 50 -40.98 -35.99 12.19
CA THR A 50 -40.88 -34.55 12.39
C THR A 50 -39.56 -34.32 13.12
N GLU A 51 -38.55 -33.86 12.40
CA GLU A 51 -37.28 -33.43 12.97
C GLU A 51 -37.58 -32.17 13.79
N ALA A 52 -37.70 -32.36 15.10
CA ALA A 52 -37.75 -31.27 16.05
C ALA A 52 -36.42 -30.53 15.90
N ALA A 53 -36.46 -29.33 15.34
CA ALA A 53 -35.39 -28.38 15.46
C ALA A 53 -35.16 -28.16 16.96
N THR A 54 -34.12 -28.78 17.50
CA THR A 54 -33.50 -28.29 18.71
C THR A 54 -32.94 -26.92 18.37
N GLU A 55 -33.66 -25.87 18.73
CA GLU A 55 -33.05 -24.55 18.96
C GLU A 55 -31.91 -24.80 19.95
N GLU A 56 -30.68 -24.90 19.43
CA GLU A 56 -29.51 -24.64 20.25
C GLU A 56 -29.70 -23.24 20.79
N ALA A 57 -29.93 -23.13 22.11
CA ALA A 57 -30.00 -21.85 22.77
C ALA A 57 -28.69 -21.12 22.46
N GLU A 58 -28.76 -20.10 21.60
CA GLU A 58 -27.63 -19.24 21.26
C GLU A 58 -27.01 -18.75 22.57
N LYS A 59 -25.72 -19.03 22.74
CA LYS A 59 -24.99 -18.51 23.89
C LYS A 59 -25.13 -16.98 23.88
N PRO A 60 -25.41 -16.34 25.02
CA PRO A 60 -25.51 -14.90 25.07
C PRO A 60 -24.20 -14.28 24.57
N PHE A 61 -24.31 -13.24 23.74
CA PHE A 61 -23.17 -12.51 23.22
C PHE A 61 -22.34 -11.93 24.38
N GLU A 62 -21.08 -12.35 24.50
CA GLU A 62 -20.14 -11.84 25.48
C GLU A 62 -19.23 -10.79 24.81
N PRO A 63 -19.43 -9.49 25.08
CA PRO A 63 -18.69 -8.43 24.42
C PRO A 63 -17.21 -8.42 24.81
N LEU A 64 -16.33 -8.31 23.80
CA LEU A 64 -14.90 -8.08 23.98
C LEU A 64 -14.58 -6.59 24.05
N SER A 65 -13.50 -6.26 24.74
CA SER A 65 -12.91 -4.93 24.72
C SER A 65 -11.39 -5.00 24.85
N VAL A 66 -10.71 -4.04 24.24
CA VAL A 66 -9.28 -3.77 24.44
C VAL A 66 -9.09 -2.31 24.79
N THR A 67 -8.20 -2.02 25.74
CA THR A 67 -7.92 -0.66 26.20
C THR A 67 -6.42 -0.42 26.31
N ALA A 68 -6.02 0.84 26.23
CA ALA A 68 -4.67 1.31 26.48
C ALA A 68 -4.69 2.69 27.15
N GLU A 69 -3.62 3.01 27.85
CA GLU A 69 -3.33 4.40 28.23
C GLU A 69 -2.96 5.21 26.99
N CYS A 70 -3.18 6.53 27.00
CA CYS A 70 -2.81 7.41 25.89
C CYS A 70 -1.33 7.78 25.98
N LYS A 71 -0.46 6.87 25.53
CA LYS A 71 1.01 6.97 25.57
C LYS A 71 1.61 6.68 24.20
N GLY A 72 1.42 7.62 23.26
CA GLY A 72 1.94 7.52 21.88
C GLY A 72 1.00 6.82 20.89
N ASN A 73 -0.05 6.17 21.38
CA ASN A 73 -1.18 5.64 20.60
C ASN A 73 -2.33 6.66 20.48
N LYS A 74 -3.06 6.58 19.37
CA LYS A 74 -4.25 7.37 19.05
C LYS A 74 -5.53 6.72 19.53
N ILE A 75 -5.57 5.39 19.66
CA ILE A 75 -6.76 4.66 20.10
C ILE A 75 -6.61 4.29 21.57
N LYS A 76 -7.57 4.74 22.39
CA LYS A 76 -7.67 4.44 23.82
C LYS A 76 -8.42 3.14 24.08
N ALA A 77 -9.51 2.91 23.37
CA ALA A 77 -10.35 1.73 23.57
C ALA A 77 -11.07 1.30 22.30
N ILE A 78 -11.28 -0.01 22.18
CA ILE A 78 -12.11 -0.63 21.15
C ILE A 78 -13.02 -1.62 21.85
N GLU A 79 -14.32 -1.45 21.71
CA GLU A 79 -15.31 -2.15 22.53
C GLU A 79 -16.46 -2.65 21.66
N ALA A 80 -16.77 -3.95 21.76
CA ALA A 80 -18.06 -4.46 21.32
C ALA A 80 -19.11 -4.01 22.35
N LEU A 81 -20.11 -3.26 21.91
CA LEU A 81 -21.23 -2.85 22.78
C LEU A 81 -22.35 -3.89 22.75
N ASP A 82 -22.56 -4.49 21.59
CA ASP A 82 -23.42 -5.62 21.31
C ASP A 82 -22.89 -6.34 20.05
N GLU A 83 -23.59 -7.38 19.60
CA GLU A 83 -23.19 -8.23 18.46
C GLU A 83 -22.90 -7.45 17.17
N TYR A 84 -23.54 -6.29 16.96
CA TYR A 84 -23.44 -5.52 15.72
C TYR A 84 -23.00 -4.07 15.94
N THR A 85 -22.44 -3.74 17.11
CA THR A 85 -22.04 -2.37 17.43
C THR A 85 -20.65 -2.35 18.04
N VAL A 86 -19.72 -1.66 17.39
CA VAL A 86 -18.35 -1.44 17.87
C VAL A 86 -18.12 0.04 18.16
N ARG A 87 -17.53 0.35 19.30
CA ARG A 87 -17.13 1.71 19.66
C ARG A 87 -15.61 1.81 19.69
N PHE A 88 -15.09 2.79 18.97
CA PHE A 88 -13.71 3.23 19.07
C PHE A 88 -13.64 4.53 19.87
N THR A 89 -12.78 4.58 20.88
CA THR A 89 -12.50 5.78 21.67
C THR A 89 -11.06 6.21 21.40
N MET A 90 -10.89 7.44 20.94
CA MET A 90 -9.58 8.02 20.63
C MET A 90 -8.97 8.72 21.85
N CYS A 91 -7.65 8.88 21.83
CA CYS A 91 -6.90 9.70 22.77
C CYS A 91 -7.01 11.19 22.43
N GLU A 92 -7.12 11.52 21.15
CA GLU A 92 -7.26 12.86 20.59
C GLU A 92 -8.21 12.81 19.38
N PRO A 93 -8.81 13.94 18.95
CA PRO A 93 -9.62 13.98 17.73
C PRO A 93 -8.88 13.41 16.51
N ASP A 94 -9.54 12.55 15.71
CA ASP A 94 -8.97 12.02 14.47
C ASP A 94 -9.98 12.08 13.31
N PRO A 95 -10.14 13.23 12.64
CA PRO A 95 -11.07 13.40 11.54
C PRO A 95 -10.74 12.53 10.32
N ALA A 96 -9.51 12.02 10.22
CA ALA A 96 -9.08 11.10 9.18
C ALA A 96 -9.38 9.62 9.50
N PHE A 97 -10.01 9.31 10.64
CA PHE A 97 -10.28 7.93 11.08
C PHE A 97 -10.97 7.09 10.01
N MET A 98 -12.01 7.62 9.35
CA MET A 98 -12.75 6.87 8.30
C MET A 98 -11.88 6.54 7.09
N ALA A 99 -10.98 7.44 6.70
CA ALA A 99 -10.02 7.15 5.65
C ALA A 99 -9.06 6.04 6.10
N LYS A 100 -8.47 6.16 7.29
CA LYS A 100 -7.50 5.18 7.80
C LYS A 100 -8.08 3.77 7.93
N ILE A 101 -9.29 3.61 8.46
CA ILE A 101 -9.90 2.27 8.65
C ILE A 101 -10.38 1.62 7.33
N ALA A 102 -10.42 2.39 6.23
CA ALA A 102 -10.72 1.86 4.91
C ALA A 102 -9.51 1.17 4.26
N PHE A 103 -8.34 1.28 4.87
CA PHE A 103 -7.10 0.75 4.35
C PHE A 103 -6.97 -0.77 4.59
N THR A 104 -6.43 -1.48 3.60
CA THR A 104 -6.36 -2.95 3.54
C THR A 104 -5.77 -3.64 4.79
N PRO A 105 -4.74 -3.10 5.48
CA PRO A 105 -4.24 -3.71 6.71
C PRO A 105 -5.27 -3.83 7.85
N PHE A 106 -6.37 -3.07 7.80
CA PHE A 106 -7.42 -3.07 8.83
C PHE A 106 -8.63 -3.95 8.47
N PHE A 107 -8.49 -4.86 7.51
CA PHE A 107 -9.54 -5.83 7.19
C PHE A 107 -9.81 -6.79 8.34
N ILE A 108 -11.08 -7.16 8.49
CA ILE A 108 -11.58 -7.95 9.61
C ILE A 108 -11.46 -9.43 9.29
N TYR A 109 -10.96 -10.20 10.26
CA TYR A 109 -10.84 -11.66 10.20
C TYR A 109 -11.74 -12.30 11.26
N PRO A 110 -12.17 -13.56 11.08
CA PRO A 110 -12.89 -14.28 12.11
C PRO A 110 -12.04 -14.40 13.38
N ARG A 111 -12.64 -14.11 14.54
CA ARG A 111 -11.98 -14.20 15.85
C ARG A 111 -11.36 -15.57 16.07
N GLU A 112 -12.12 -16.64 15.82
CA GLU A 112 -11.67 -18.02 16.02
C GLU A 112 -10.50 -18.37 15.09
N TRP A 113 -10.49 -17.81 13.88
CA TRP A 113 -9.38 -17.98 12.94
C TRP A 113 -8.11 -17.28 13.44
N ILE A 114 -8.20 -16.06 13.96
CA ILE A 114 -7.07 -15.38 14.62
C ILE A 114 -6.58 -16.20 15.81
N GLU A 115 -7.48 -16.62 16.69
CA GLU A 115 -7.13 -17.38 17.90
C GLU A 115 -6.41 -18.69 17.59
N ALA A 116 -6.82 -19.37 16.52
CA ALA A 116 -6.21 -20.60 16.09
C ALA A 116 -4.85 -20.39 15.39
N ASN A 117 -4.66 -19.29 14.65
CA ASN A 117 -3.56 -19.17 13.70
C ASN A 117 -2.51 -18.10 14.02
N ALA A 118 -2.86 -17.06 14.78
CA ALA A 118 -1.94 -15.98 15.18
C ALA A 118 -1.02 -16.43 16.33
N ASN A 119 -0.18 -17.43 16.03
CA ASN A 119 0.83 -17.98 16.92
C ASN A 119 1.95 -18.62 16.08
N GLU A 120 3.13 -18.78 16.68
CA GLU A 120 4.31 -19.32 15.99
C GLU A 120 4.09 -20.72 15.39
N ALA A 121 3.25 -21.55 16.00
CA ALA A 121 3.01 -22.91 15.49
C ALA A 121 2.20 -22.92 14.18
N ASN A 122 1.31 -21.95 14.00
CA ASN A 122 0.38 -21.86 12.87
C ASN A 122 0.62 -20.64 11.96
N LYS A 123 1.76 -19.96 12.14
CA LYS A 123 2.13 -18.75 11.39
C LYS A 123 2.04 -18.92 9.87
N GLU A 124 2.46 -20.06 9.30
CA GLU A 124 2.31 -20.27 7.84
C GLU A 124 0.84 -20.28 7.39
N THR A 125 -0.08 -20.80 8.21
CA THR A 125 -1.52 -20.76 7.91
C THR A 125 -2.04 -19.32 7.95
N LEU A 126 -1.63 -18.56 8.97
CA LEU A 126 -1.93 -17.12 9.06
C LEU A 126 -1.50 -16.39 7.78
N LEU A 127 -0.27 -16.63 7.34
CA LEU A 127 0.37 -15.92 6.22
C LEU A 127 -0.09 -16.37 4.83
N SER A 128 -0.63 -17.58 4.65
CA SER A 128 -0.90 -18.12 3.31
C SER A 128 -2.33 -18.61 3.09
N LYS A 129 -3.16 -18.70 4.15
CA LYS A 129 -4.52 -19.23 4.07
C LYS A 129 -5.51 -18.33 4.83
N PRO A 130 -5.64 -17.05 4.42
CA PRO A 130 -6.57 -16.11 5.02
C PRO A 130 -8.01 -16.60 4.88
N VAL A 131 -8.81 -16.27 5.88
CA VAL A 131 -10.29 -16.35 5.83
C VAL A 131 -10.79 -14.92 6.00
N GLY A 132 -11.60 -14.45 5.05
CA GLY A 132 -12.14 -13.09 5.09
C GLY A 132 -13.59 -13.04 4.64
N ALA A 133 -14.09 -11.82 4.43
CA ALA A 133 -15.46 -11.55 4.00
C ALA A 133 -15.52 -10.84 2.63
N GLY A 134 -14.43 -10.91 1.86
CA GLY A 134 -14.28 -10.30 0.54
C GLY A 134 -14.96 -11.10 -0.59
N PRO A 135 -14.93 -10.57 -1.83
CA PRO A 135 -15.66 -11.12 -2.98
C PRO A 135 -15.14 -12.47 -3.50
N TYR A 136 -13.90 -12.84 -3.17
CA TYR A 136 -13.29 -14.09 -3.60
C TYR A 136 -12.64 -14.84 -2.44
N LYS A 137 -12.69 -16.17 -2.51
CA LYS A 137 -12.01 -17.10 -1.62
C LYS A 137 -10.70 -17.54 -2.25
N LEU A 138 -9.65 -17.69 -1.45
CA LEU A 138 -8.44 -18.34 -1.90
C LEU A 138 -8.75 -19.81 -2.25
N GLU A 139 -8.42 -20.24 -3.47
CA GLU A 139 -8.49 -21.65 -3.89
C GLU A 139 -7.11 -22.31 -3.79
N THR A 140 -6.09 -21.70 -4.42
CA THR A 140 -4.71 -22.17 -4.32
C THR A 140 -3.72 -21.04 -4.51
N TRP A 141 -2.57 -21.15 -3.83
CA TRP A 141 -1.38 -20.34 -4.10
C TRP A 141 -0.26 -21.25 -4.61
N ASN A 142 -0.01 -21.17 -5.91
CA ASN A 142 1.09 -21.84 -6.57
C ASN A 142 2.34 -20.95 -6.47
N ARG A 143 3.11 -21.13 -5.39
CA ARG A 143 4.30 -20.30 -5.08
C ARG A 143 5.22 -20.16 -6.29
N GLY A 144 5.63 -18.92 -6.60
CA GLY A 144 6.47 -18.58 -7.76
C GLY A 144 5.76 -18.48 -9.12
N ASP A 145 4.47 -18.84 -9.22
CA ASP A 145 3.70 -18.83 -10.47
C ASP A 145 2.38 -18.03 -10.42
N SER A 146 1.44 -18.42 -9.55
CA SER A 146 0.08 -17.88 -9.58
C SER A 146 -0.68 -18.01 -8.26
N ILE A 147 -1.72 -17.18 -8.08
CA ILE A 147 -2.78 -17.38 -7.08
C ILE A 147 -4.11 -17.53 -7.82
N VAL A 148 -4.88 -18.55 -7.46
CA VAL A 148 -6.22 -18.77 -7.97
C VAL A 148 -7.22 -18.49 -6.86
N PHE A 149 -8.21 -17.66 -7.17
CA PHE A 149 -9.33 -17.37 -6.31
C PHE A 149 -10.64 -17.82 -6.97
N LYS A 150 -11.58 -18.22 -6.12
CA LYS A 150 -12.95 -18.58 -6.51
C LYS A 150 -13.94 -17.63 -5.91
N ARG A 151 -14.95 -17.24 -6.70
CA ARG A 151 -16.01 -16.33 -6.25
C ARG A 151 -16.64 -16.81 -4.95
N PHE A 152 -16.90 -15.87 -4.06
CA PHE A 152 -17.73 -16.09 -2.88
C PHE A 152 -19.18 -15.71 -3.21
N ASP A 153 -20.03 -16.71 -3.46
CA ASP A 153 -21.42 -16.47 -3.87
C ASP A 153 -22.26 -15.76 -2.78
N ASP A 154 -21.88 -15.91 -1.51
CA ASP A 154 -22.52 -15.27 -0.34
C ASP A 154 -21.91 -13.87 -0.01
N TYR A 155 -21.09 -13.28 -0.90
CA TYR A 155 -20.52 -11.95 -0.67
C TYR A 155 -21.62 -10.90 -0.48
N TRP A 156 -21.50 -10.09 0.58
CA TRP A 156 -22.56 -9.20 1.06
C TRP A 156 -22.98 -8.13 0.04
N ALA A 157 -22.06 -7.72 -0.85
CA ALA A 157 -22.32 -6.75 -1.91
C ALA A 157 -22.79 -7.39 -3.23
N GLY A 158 -23.10 -8.68 -3.20
CA GLY A 158 -23.48 -9.48 -4.37
C GLY A 158 -22.27 -10.20 -4.99
N PRO A 159 -22.49 -11.38 -5.61
CA PRO A 159 -21.41 -12.21 -6.13
C PRO A 159 -20.57 -11.47 -7.18
N ALA A 160 -19.26 -11.74 -7.19
CA ALA A 160 -18.36 -11.23 -8.22
C ALA A 160 -18.84 -11.58 -9.64
N ALA A 161 -18.53 -10.71 -10.60
CA ALA A 161 -18.92 -10.87 -12.00
C ALA A 161 -18.31 -12.12 -12.65
N THR A 162 -17.09 -12.50 -12.23
CA THR A 162 -16.38 -13.70 -12.72
C THR A 162 -16.30 -14.79 -11.66
N GLU A 163 -16.35 -16.04 -12.09
CA GLU A 163 -16.25 -17.19 -11.18
C GLU A 163 -14.82 -17.39 -10.68
N THR A 164 -13.84 -17.22 -11.56
CA THR A 164 -12.43 -17.45 -11.25
C THR A 164 -11.62 -16.18 -11.47
N LEU A 165 -10.81 -15.82 -10.49
CA LEU A 165 -9.80 -14.76 -10.60
C LEU A 165 -8.42 -15.38 -10.45
N VAL A 166 -7.52 -15.11 -11.38
CA VAL A 166 -6.15 -15.60 -11.34
C VAL A 166 -5.20 -14.42 -11.26
N PHE A 167 -4.37 -14.38 -10.22
CA PHE A 167 -3.22 -13.50 -10.17
C PHE A 167 -2.01 -14.22 -10.76
N ARG A 168 -1.33 -13.56 -11.69
CA ARG A 168 -0.02 -13.95 -12.22
C ARG A 168 0.95 -12.78 -12.05
N TRP A 169 2.23 -13.02 -12.23
CA TRP A 169 3.23 -11.95 -12.18
C TRP A 169 4.32 -12.13 -13.23
N ALA A 170 4.86 -11.00 -13.66
CA ALA A 170 6.11 -10.91 -14.39
C ALA A 170 6.80 -9.60 -14.01
N THR A 171 8.08 -9.68 -13.64
CA THR A 171 8.87 -8.51 -13.22
C THR A 171 8.99 -7.49 -14.34
N GLU A 172 9.30 -7.95 -15.55
CA GLU A 172 9.53 -7.09 -16.71
C GLU A 172 8.21 -6.56 -17.30
N GLY A 173 8.09 -5.23 -17.40
CA GLY A 173 6.89 -4.57 -17.94
C GLY A 173 6.56 -5.00 -19.38
N ALA A 174 7.58 -5.10 -20.23
CA ALA A 174 7.43 -5.57 -21.60
C ALA A 174 6.86 -7.00 -21.67
N GLN A 175 7.24 -7.88 -20.75
CA GLN A 175 6.68 -9.24 -20.69
C GLN A 175 5.19 -9.21 -20.32
N ARG A 176 4.78 -8.35 -19.36
CA ARG A 176 3.36 -8.18 -19.03
C ARG A 176 2.56 -7.73 -20.25
N LEU A 177 3.06 -6.74 -20.99
CA LEU A 177 2.39 -6.27 -22.21
C LEU A 177 2.29 -7.35 -23.30
N LEU A 178 3.35 -8.13 -23.51
CA LEU A 178 3.33 -9.23 -24.48
C LEU A 178 2.26 -10.28 -24.15
N GLU A 179 2.10 -10.63 -22.87
CA GLU A 179 1.04 -11.54 -22.42
C GLU A 179 -0.35 -10.91 -22.63
N LEU A 180 -0.51 -9.60 -22.39
CA LEU A 180 -1.77 -8.90 -22.62
C LEU A 180 -2.17 -8.91 -24.10
N GLN A 181 -1.20 -8.62 -24.98
CA GLN A 181 -1.38 -8.65 -26.44
C GLN A 181 -1.65 -10.06 -26.97
N ALA A 182 -1.03 -11.08 -26.35
CA ALA A 182 -1.29 -12.49 -26.67
C ALA A 182 -2.68 -12.96 -26.20
N GLY A 183 -3.35 -12.19 -25.34
CA GLY A 183 -4.65 -12.53 -24.76
C GLY A 183 -4.59 -13.60 -23.67
N THR A 184 -3.40 -13.90 -23.15
CA THR A 184 -3.18 -14.84 -22.04
C THR A 184 -3.42 -14.20 -20.68
N VAL A 185 -3.50 -12.87 -20.62
CA VAL A 185 -3.94 -12.08 -19.47
C VAL A 185 -4.97 -11.02 -19.88
N ASP A 186 -5.72 -10.50 -18.91
CA ASP A 186 -6.83 -9.56 -19.14
C ASP A 186 -6.50 -8.13 -18.75
N TYR A 187 -5.68 -7.99 -17.70
CA TYR A 187 -5.30 -6.73 -17.11
C TYR A 187 -3.86 -6.84 -16.64
N ILE A 188 -3.06 -5.81 -16.89
CA ILE A 188 -1.70 -5.68 -16.38
C ILE A 188 -1.55 -4.41 -15.57
N THR A 189 -0.83 -4.49 -14.47
CA THR A 189 -0.43 -3.31 -13.70
C THR A 189 0.90 -2.75 -14.18
N LYS A 190 1.16 -1.48 -13.84
CA LYS A 190 2.46 -0.81 -14.02
C LYS A 190 2.93 -0.91 -15.47
N LEU A 191 2.10 -0.45 -16.40
CA LEU A 191 2.47 -0.35 -17.82
C LEU A 191 3.74 0.49 -17.93
N SER A 192 4.71 0.02 -18.72
CA SER A 192 5.94 0.77 -18.96
C SER A 192 5.61 2.08 -19.69
N PRO A 193 6.14 3.24 -19.26
CA PRO A 193 6.06 4.49 -19.99
C PRO A 193 6.34 4.38 -21.50
N ASP A 194 7.38 3.62 -21.87
CA ASP A 194 7.81 3.42 -23.26
C ASP A 194 6.73 2.72 -24.11
N ASP A 195 5.79 2.02 -23.47
CA ASP A 195 4.74 1.25 -24.13
C ASP A 195 3.40 1.99 -24.19
N TYR A 196 3.30 3.23 -23.68
CA TYR A 196 2.03 3.97 -23.62
C TYR A 196 1.42 4.16 -25.00
N ASP A 197 2.23 4.58 -25.98
CA ASP A 197 1.77 4.76 -27.35
C ASP A 197 1.42 3.44 -28.04
N ILE A 198 2.08 2.33 -27.67
CA ILE A 198 1.74 1.00 -28.19
C ILE A 198 0.33 0.63 -27.75
N VAL A 199 0.02 0.79 -26.46
CA VAL A 199 -1.31 0.48 -25.92
C VAL A 199 -2.38 1.44 -26.44
N LYS A 200 -2.10 2.75 -26.47
CA LYS A 200 -3.06 3.77 -26.96
C LYS A 200 -3.45 3.56 -28.43
N ASN A 201 -2.54 3.01 -29.24
CA ASN A 201 -2.76 2.78 -30.67
C ASN A 201 -3.25 1.35 -31.02
N ASP A 202 -3.34 0.43 -30.05
CA ASP A 202 -3.86 -0.91 -30.26
C ASP A 202 -5.37 -0.96 -29.98
N PRO A 203 -6.24 -1.19 -30.99
CA PRO A 203 -7.69 -1.22 -30.80
C PRO A 203 -8.18 -2.40 -29.95
N ASN A 204 -7.32 -3.39 -29.66
CA ASN A 204 -7.66 -4.53 -28.81
C ASN A 204 -7.31 -4.29 -27.34
N LEU A 205 -6.71 -3.14 -27.02
CA LEU A 205 -6.31 -2.78 -25.67
C LEU A 205 -6.99 -1.48 -25.22
N GLN A 206 -6.99 -1.27 -23.91
CA GLN A 206 -7.41 -0.03 -23.28
C GLN A 206 -6.26 0.48 -22.41
N PHE A 207 -5.88 1.74 -22.64
CA PHE A 207 -4.93 2.48 -21.80
C PHE A 207 -5.68 3.03 -20.58
N LEU A 208 -5.21 2.70 -19.38
CA LEU A 208 -5.89 3.04 -18.12
C LEU A 208 -4.97 3.94 -17.27
N PRO A 209 -5.10 5.28 -17.34
CA PRO A 209 -4.37 6.16 -16.44
C PRO A 209 -4.69 5.82 -14.99
N VAL A 210 -3.67 5.71 -14.14
CA VAL A 210 -3.82 5.46 -12.70
C VAL A 210 -3.82 6.83 -12.02
N PRO A 211 -4.92 7.26 -11.38
CA PRO A 211 -4.90 8.47 -10.58
C PRO A 211 -4.15 8.16 -9.28
N ASN A 212 -2.93 8.66 -9.11
CA ASN A 212 -2.02 8.23 -8.06
C ASN A 212 -1.42 9.43 -7.32
N PRO A 213 -2.08 10.01 -6.31
CA PRO A 213 -1.53 11.14 -5.59
C PRO A 213 -0.16 10.80 -4.99
N ASN A 214 0.90 11.44 -5.48
CA ASN A 214 2.28 11.19 -5.08
C ASN A 214 3.11 12.46 -5.20
N ILE A 215 4.29 12.51 -4.57
CA ILE A 215 5.22 13.62 -4.67
C ILE A 215 6.65 13.09 -4.73
N PHE A 216 7.46 13.62 -5.65
CA PHE A 216 8.92 13.58 -5.56
C PHE A 216 9.45 14.90 -5.06
N TYR A 217 10.41 14.82 -4.14
CA TYR A 217 11.05 15.95 -3.53
C TYR A 217 12.56 15.80 -3.34
N ILE A 218 13.22 16.95 -3.30
CA ILE A 218 14.61 17.08 -2.85
C ILE A 218 14.57 17.45 -1.37
N GLY A 219 14.90 16.51 -0.49
CA GLY A 219 14.95 16.72 0.95
C GLY A 219 16.21 17.47 1.36
N ILE A 220 16.08 18.34 2.36
CA ILE A 220 17.15 19.19 2.88
C ILE A 220 17.20 19.03 4.39
N ILE A 221 18.38 18.79 4.95
CA ILE A 221 18.56 18.70 6.40
C ILE A 221 19.03 20.06 6.92
N ASN A 222 18.10 20.80 7.53
CA ASN A 222 18.29 22.20 7.92
C ASN A 222 19.22 22.41 9.14
N THR A 223 19.89 21.37 9.61
CA THR A 223 20.87 21.39 10.71
C THR A 223 22.31 21.24 10.22
N VAL A 224 22.52 21.09 8.91
CA VAL A 224 23.83 20.90 8.28
C VAL A 224 24.22 22.18 7.55
N GLU A 225 25.38 22.75 7.83
CA GLU A 225 25.89 23.91 7.08
C GLU A 225 26.20 23.53 5.61
N PRO A 226 25.91 24.40 4.61
CA PRO A 226 25.26 25.71 4.71
C PRO A 226 23.72 25.66 4.56
N TRP A 227 23.12 24.46 4.62
CA TRP A 227 21.67 24.26 4.48
C TRP A 227 20.87 24.76 5.68
N ASP A 228 21.51 25.08 6.80
CA ASP A 228 20.91 25.71 7.97
C ASP A 228 20.43 27.15 7.69
N ASP A 229 21.05 27.85 6.74
CA ASP A 229 20.59 29.15 6.26
C ASP A 229 19.41 29.04 5.28
N VAL A 230 18.25 29.59 5.68
CA VAL A 230 17.03 29.60 4.85
C VAL A 230 17.23 30.29 3.49
N ARG A 231 18.16 31.24 3.38
CA ARG A 231 18.47 31.92 2.10
C ARG A 231 19.09 30.96 1.10
N VAL A 232 19.94 30.04 1.57
CA VAL A 232 20.55 28.99 0.75
C VAL A 232 19.49 28.00 0.27
N ARG A 233 18.56 27.62 1.15
CA ARG A 233 17.44 26.74 0.77
C ARG A 233 16.47 27.41 -0.22
N LYS A 234 16.13 28.68 -0.04
CA LYS A 234 15.35 29.46 -1.02
C LYS A 234 16.06 29.57 -2.36
N ALA A 235 17.38 29.75 -2.37
CA ALA A 235 18.16 29.73 -3.61
C ALA A 235 18.09 28.37 -4.31
N LEU A 236 18.15 27.26 -3.57
CA LEU A 236 17.93 25.93 -4.14
C LEU A 236 16.53 25.82 -4.77
N ALA A 237 15.49 26.26 -4.05
CA ALA A 237 14.11 26.17 -4.52
C ALA A 237 13.84 26.93 -5.83
N MET A 238 14.51 28.08 -6.03
CA MET A 238 14.42 28.89 -7.26
C MET A 238 15.43 28.46 -8.33
N GLY A 239 16.51 27.78 -7.96
CA GLY A 239 17.63 27.45 -8.83
C GLY A 239 17.52 26.12 -9.57
N ILE A 240 16.48 25.34 -9.29
CA ILE A 240 16.18 24.07 -9.97
C ILE A 240 15.05 24.29 -10.98
N ASP A 241 15.33 24.01 -12.25
CA ASP A 241 14.39 23.93 -13.36
C ASP A 241 13.62 22.60 -13.29
N ARG A 242 12.52 22.64 -12.52
CA ARG A 242 11.65 21.48 -12.25
C ARG A 242 10.85 21.05 -13.47
N GLU A 243 10.46 22.02 -14.32
CA GLU A 243 9.79 21.74 -15.59
C GLU A 243 10.66 20.90 -16.51
N ARG A 244 11.96 21.22 -16.61
CA ARG A 244 12.90 20.44 -17.41
C ARG A 244 13.08 19.02 -16.89
N ILE A 245 13.08 18.82 -15.57
CA ILE A 245 13.14 17.49 -14.97
C ILE A 245 11.91 16.67 -15.37
N VAL A 246 10.70 17.22 -15.16
CA VAL A 246 9.44 16.52 -15.52
C VAL A 246 9.39 16.23 -17.01
N LYS A 247 9.71 17.21 -17.86
CA LYS A 247 9.65 17.05 -19.31
C LYS A 247 10.58 15.96 -19.85
N ASN A 248 11.77 15.81 -19.28
CA ASN A 248 12.80 14.95 -19.84
C ASN A 248 12.85 13.54 -19.22
N PHE A 249 12.38 13.38 -17.99
CA PHE A 249 12.56 12.14 -17.23
C PHE A 249 11.26 11.50 -16.73
N TYR A 250 10.10 12.10 -17.00
CA TYR A 250 8.81 11.58 -16.56
C TYR A 250 7.91 11.21 -17.75
N PRO A 251 7.04 10.20 -17.58
CA PRO A 251 6.03 9.85 -18.57
C PRO A 251 5.02 10.98 -18.80
N GLU A 252 4.38 10.93 -19.98
CA GLU A 252 3.19 11.73 -20.28
C GLU A 252 2.14 11.61 -19.16
N GLY A 253 1.54 12.74 -18.78
CA GLY A 253 0.57 12.84 -17.69
C GLY A 253 1.18 13.27 -16.35
N SER A 254 2.50 13.23 -16.22
CA SER A 254 3.21 13.73 -15.03
C SER A 254 3.16 15.26 -14.96
N GLN A 255 3.22 15.81 -13.75
CA GLN A 255 3.04 17.24 -13.49
C GLN A 255 4.15 17.78 -12.61
N VAL A 256 4.52 19.06 -12.80
CA VAL A 256 5.36 19.78 -11.85
C VAL A 256 4.55 20.04 -10.59
N ALA A 257 5.15 19.85 -9.42
CA ALA A 257 4.46 20.00 -8.14
C ALA A 257 4.54 21.46 -7.63
N ASP A 258 3.40 22.11 -7.45
CA ASP A 258 3.33 23.46 -6.86
C ASP A 258 3.20 23.44 -5.33
N PHE A 259 2.87 22.29 -4.76
CA PHE A 259 2.73 22.07 -3.33
C PHE A 259 3.33 20.70 -2.96
N PHE A 260 3.64 20.50 -1.68
CA PHE A 260 4.07 19.18 -1.19
C PHE A 260 2.95 18.14 -1.38
N THR A 261 1.72 18.51 -1.04
CA THR A 261 0.55 17.64 -1.16
C THR A 261 -0.10 17.82 -2.54
N PRO A 262 -0.43 16.72 -3.26
CA PRO A 262 -1.15 16.80 -4.53
C PRO A 262 -2.51 17.50 -4.42
N CYS A 263 -2.87 18.28 -5.44
CA CYS A 263 -4.11 19.06 -5.45
C CYS A 263 -5.40 18.23 -5.55
N SER A 264 -5.27 16.94 -5.88
CA SER A 264 -6.38 15.98 -5.83
C SER A 264 -6.87 15.71 -4.40
N ILE A 265 -6.09 16.06 -3.38
CA ILE A 265 -6.44 15.91 -1.97
C ILE A 265 -7.02 17.25 -1.47
N PRO A 266 -8.21 17.26 -0.84
CA PRO A 266 -8.77 18.46 -0.23
C PRO A 266 -7.78 19.16 0.70
N ASN A 267 -7.70 20.49 0.62
CA ASN A 267 -6.71 21.32 1.31
C ASN A 267 -5.22 21.05 0.97
N GLY A 268 -4.91 20.23 -0.04
CA GLY A 268 -3.53 19.95 -0.45
C GLY A 268 -2.84 21.17 -1.08
N CYS A 269 -3.55 21.92 -1.92
CA CYS A 269 -3.02 23.06 -2.68
C CYS A 269 -3.66 24.40 -2.30
N VAL A 270 -3.66 24.71 -1.00
CA VAL A 270 -4.11 26.01 -0.47
C VAL A 270 -2.90 26.84 -0.06
N GLY A 271 -2.98 28.16 -0.27
CA GLY A 271 -1.88 29.09 -0.07
C GLY A 271 -1.17 29.48 -1.37
N GLU A 272 0.09 29.90 -1.25
CA GLU A 272 0.92 30.31 -2.38
C GLU A 272 1.62 29.11 -3.05
N PRO A 273 1.60 29.00 -4.39
CA PRO A 273 2.31 27.95 -5.10
C PRO A 273 3.83 28.09 -4.94
N TRP A 274 4.56 27.00 -5.19
CA TRP A 274 6.00 26.96 -5.10
C TRP A 274 6.69 27.99 -6.01
N TYR A 275 7.97 28.24 -5.75
CA TYR A 275 8.76 29.20 -6.53
C TYR A 275 8.94 28.75 -7.99
N ASP A 276 8.84 29.71 -8.90
CA ASP A 276 9.27 29.54 -10.30
C ASP A 276 10.79 29.40 -10.40
N PHE A 277 11.26 28.90 -11.55
CA PHE A 277 12.68 28.83 -11.85
C PHE A 277 13.25 30.25 -12.08
N ASP A 278 14.04 30.73 -11.12
CA ASP A 278 14.69 32.05 -11.12
C ASP A 278 16.14 31.94 -10.60
N PRO A 279 17.08 31.51 -11.47
CA PRO A 279 18.47 31.37 -11.08
C PRO A 279 19.14 32.71 -10.78
N GLU A 280 18.62 33.84 -11.27
CA GLU A 280 19.20 35.16 -11.01
C GLU A 280 18.99 35.55 -9.54
N THR A 281 17.73 35.50 -9.07
CA THR A 281 17.41 35.73 -7.66
C THR A 281 18.08 34.70 -6.75
N ALA A 282 18.15 33.43 -7.16
CA ALA A 282 18.85 32.40 -6.41
C ALA A 282 20.34 32.72 -6.20
N ASN A 283 21.05 33.15 -7.24
CA ASN A 283 22.47 33.53 -7.11
C ASN A 283 22.66 34.73 -6.17
N LYS A 284 21.77 35.72 -6.24
CA LYS A 284 21.81 36.87 -5.33
C LYS A 284 21.63 36.45 -3.87
N LEU A 285 20.70 35.55 -3.58
CA LEU A 285 20.50 35.01 -2.22
C LEU A 285 21.74 34.28 -1.71
N LEU A 286 22.43 33.53 -2.57
CA LEU A 286 23.69 32.85 -2.21
C LEU A 286 24.83 33.86 -1.94
N ASP A 287 24.92 34.94 -2.71
CA ASP A 287 25.88 36.02 -2.46
C ASP A 287 25.60 36.71 -1.12
N GLU A 288 24.34 37.04 -0.83
CA GLU A 288 23.89 37.64 0.44
C GLU A 288 24.06 36.69 1.64
N ALA A 289 24.01 35.38 1.41
CA ALA A 289 24.33 34.35 2.39
C ALA A 289 25.84 34.22 2.67
N GLY A 290 26.68 35.00 1.96
CA GLY A 290 28.13 34.97 2.14
C GLY A 290 28.80 33.80 1.44
N LEU A 291 28.15 33.21 0.43
CA LEU A 291 28.66 32.09 -0.36
C LEU A 291 28.92 32.49 -1.82
N PRO A 292 29.69 33.55 -2.13
CA PRO A 292 29.94 33.98 -3.51
C PRO A 292 30.62 32.88 -4.32
N ARG A 293 30.49 32.90 -5.65
CA ARG A 293 31.23 31.99 -6.52
C ARG A 293 32.74 32.23 -6.38
N GLY A 294 33.50 31.14 -6.24
CA GLY A 294 34.96 31.16 -6.31
C GLY A 294 35.49 31.39 -7.72
N GLU A 295 36.82 31.43 -7.87
CA GLU A 295 37.47 31.59 -9.17
C GLU A 295 37.17 30.44 -10.15
N ASP A 296 36.91 29.25 -9.61
CA ASP A 296 36.48 28.05 -10.34
C ASP A 296 34.96 28.02 -10.63
N GLY A 297 34.23 29.06 -10.23
CA GLY A 297 32.78 29.16 -10.37
C GLY A 297 32.00 28.39 -9.30
N ILE A 298 32.66 27.73 -8.35
CA ILE A 298 32.04 26.92 -7.30
C ILE A 298 31.96 27.72 -5.99
N ARG A 299 30.82 27.62 -5.31
CA ARG A 299 30.53 28.26 -4.01
C ARG A 299 30.88 27.32 -2.86
N PHE A 300 30.38 26.10 -2.92
CA PHE A 300 30.63 25.04 -1.93
C PHE A 300 30.35 23.66 -2.53
N LYS A 301 30.73 22.61 -1.78
CA LYS A 301 30.51 21.22 -2.14
C LYS A 301 29.42 20.58 -1.28
N THR A 302 28.67 19.63 -1.84
CA THR A 302 27.65 18.87 -1.12
C THR A 302 27.48 17.46 -1.73
N LYS A 303 26.46 16.73 -1.30
CA LYS A 303 26.10 15.41 -1.83
C LYS A 303 24.61 15.36 -2.18
N ILE A 304 24.28 14.48 -3.11
CA ILE A 304 22.90 14.06 -3.42
C ILE A 304 22.81 12.57 -3.14
N TYR A 305 22.10 12.21 -2.09
CA TYR A 305 21.84 10.82 -1.73
C TYR A 305 20.56 10.31 -2.38
N TYR A 306 20.58 9.08 -2.89
CA TYR A 306 19.36 8.43 -3.37
C TYR A 306 19.49 6.92 -3.29
N ARG A 307 18.37 6.22 -3.46
CA ARG A 307 18.33 4.77 -3.69
C ARG A 307 17.88 4.48 -5.12
N ASP A 308 18.50 3.51 -5.75
CA ASP A 308 18.24 3.19 -7.16
C ASP A 308 17.09 2.20 -7.30
N VAL A 309 15.87 2.66 -6.97
CA VAL A 309 14.65 1.85 -7.08
C VAL A 309 13.56 2.65 -7.74
N PHE A 310 12.98 2.08 -8.80
CA PHE A 310 11.83 2.67 -9.49
C PHE A 310 10.69 2.97 -8.50
N ARG A 311 10.20 4.19 -8.56
CA ARG A 311 8.99 4.65 -7.87
C ARG A 311 8.23 5.54 -8.83
N VAL A 312 6.90 5.51 -8.78
CA VAL A 312 6.11 6.34 -9.72
C VAL A 312 6.43 7.83 -9.56
N TYR A 313 6.67 8.28 -8.32
CA TYR A 313 7.11 9.65 -8.07
C TYR A 313 8.51 9.96 -8.63
N LEU A 314 9.40 8.97 -8.78
CA LEU A 314 10.78 9.15 -9.26
C LEU A 314 11.19 7.91 -10.09
N PRO A 315 10.81 7.87 -11.38
CA PRO A 315 10.98 6.67 -12.21
C PRO A 315 12.44 6.40 -12.60
N GLU A 316 13.25 7.45 -12.74
CA GLU A 316 14.65 7.37 -13.16
C GLU A 316 15.60 8.02 -12.12
N PRO A 317 15.75 7.45 -10.91
CA PRO A 317 16.43 8.12 -9.79
C PRO A 317 17.87 8.58 -10.12
N GLY A 318 18.66 7.72 -10.76
CA GLY A 318 20.04 8.03 -11.11
C GLY A 318 20.19 9.15 -12.15
N LEU A 319 19.35 9.15 -13.19
CA LEU A 319 19.38 10.18 -14.23
C LEU A 319 18.92 11.53 -13.68
N VAL A 320 17.85 11.53 -12.86
CA VAL A 320 17.35 12.75 -12.20
C VAL A 320 18.38 13.28 -11.20
N ALA A 321 19.12 12.43 -10.48
CA ALA A 321 20.19 12.86 -9.59
C ALA A 321 21.34 13.58 -10.33
N VAL A 322 21.75 13.06 -11.48
CA VAL A 322 22.79 13.67 -12.34
C VAL A 322 22.28 14.98 -12.98
N GLU A 323 21.00 15.04 -13.33
CA GLU A 323 20.37 16.27 -13.82
C GLU A 323 20.37 17.35 -12.73
N ILE A 324 19.96 17.01 -11.51
CA ILE A 324 20.01 17.94 -10.36
C ILE A 324 21.44 18.37 -10.07
N GLN A 325 22.41 17.45 -10.08
CA GLN A 325 23.85 17.77 -9.96
C GLN A 325 24.29 18.81 -11.01
N THR A 326 23.88 18.62 -12.27
CA THR A 326 24.21 19.53 -13.38
C THR A 326 23.59 20.91 -13.15
N GLN A 327 22.31 20.97 -12.78
CA GLN A 327 21.63 22.23 -12.48
C GLN A 327 22.25 22.96 -11.29
N LEU A 328 22.58 22.24 -10.21
CA LEU A 328 23.27 22.81 -9.05
C LEU A 328 24.59 23.49 -9.44
N ARG A 329 25.42 22.80 -10.24
CA ARG A 329 26.70 23.35 -10.68
C ARG A 329 26.51 24.54 -11.60
N ASP A 330 25.70 24.38 -12.64
CA ASP A 330 25.61 25.35 -13.73
C ASP A 330 24.81 26.59 -13.26
N ASN A 331 23.63 26.39 -12.66
CA ASN A 331 22.77 27.48 -12.23
C ASN A 331 23.29 28.15 -10.95
N LEU A 332 23.73 27.37 -9.96
CA LEU A 332 24.02 27.89 -8.60
C LEU A 332 25.51 27.89 -8.24
N GLY A 333 26.35 27.15 -8.96
CA GLY A 333 27.76 26.99 -8.57
C GLY A 333 27.94 26.06 -7.38
N ILE A 334 27.04 25.10 -7.19
CA ILE A 334 27.12 24.11 -6.11
C ILE A 334 27.64 22.80 -6.72
N ASP A 335 28.79 22.33 -6.26
CA ASP A 335 29.39 21.07 -6.72
C ASP A 335 28.87 19.92 -5.85
N ALA A 336 28.11 18.99 -6.43
CA ALA A 336 27.47 17.92 -5.67
C ALA A 336 27.97 16.55 -6.10
N ASP A 337 28.31 15.67 -5.17
CA ASP A 337 28.59 14.26 -5.46
C ASP A 337 27.29 13.44 -5.41
N VAL A 338 27.01 12.67 -6.46
CA VAL A 338 25.84 11.77 -6.51
C VAL A 338 26.20 10.45 -5.82
N VAL A 339 25.46 10.10 -4.77
CA VAL A 339 25.74 8.95 -3.90
C VAL A 339 24.54 8.00 -3.88
N VAL A 340 24.72 6.82 -4.47
CA VAL A 340 23.75 5.72 -4.38
C VAL A 340 23.90 5.00 -3.05
N MET A 341 22.78 4.72 -2.40
CA MET A 341 22.72 3.96 -1.14
C MET A 341 21.85 2.72 -1.29
N GLU A 342 22.13 1.72 -0.45
CA GLU A 342 21.22 0.58 -0.25
C GLU A 342 19.88 1.11 0.30
N SER A 343 18.76 0.51 -0.11
CA SER A 343 17.42 1.03 0.17
C SER A 343 17.08 1.11 1.66
N GLY A 344 17.35 0.05 2.43
CA GLY A 344 17.06 0.03 3.85
C GLY A 344 17.89 1.05 4.62
N GLU A 345 19.20 1.11 4.34
CA GLU A 345 20.09 2.11 4.94
C GLU A 345 19.67 3.54 4.58
N PHE A 346 19.33 3.79 3.32
CA PHE A 346 18.87 5.10 2.86
C PHE A 346 17.61 5.56 3.57
N ILE A 347 16.60 4.69 3.67
CA ILE A 347 15.33 5.01 4.34
C ILE A 347 15.55 5.26 5.83
N ALA A 348 16.36 4.44 6.50
CA ALA A 348 16.67 4.65 7.92
C ALA A 348 17.34 6.01 8.16
N LYS A 349 18.38 6.34 7.39
CA LYS A 349 19.14 7.60 7.56
C LYS A 349 18.35 8.84 7.14
N SER A 350 17.58 8.77 6.06
CA SER A 350 16.75 9.90 5.62
C SER A 350 15.64 10.19 6.61
N THR A 351 14.96 9.17 7.15
CA THR A 351 13.94 9.31 8.19
C THR A 351 14.52 9.88 9.49
N ALA A 352 15.73 9.44 9.89
CA ALA A 352 16.40 9.91 11.10
C ALA A 352 17.04 11.31 10.97
N GLY A 353 17.06 11.90 9.77
CA GLY A 353 17.74 13.19 9.52
C GLY A 353 19.26 13.11 9.63
N GLU A 354 19.85 11.94 9.34
CA GLU A 354 21.28 11.65 9.55
C GLU A 354 22.15 11.85 8.29
N LEU A 355 21.56 12.25 7.16
CA LEU A 355 22.32 12.56 5.95
C LEU A 355 22.99 13.94 6.05
N ASP A 356 24.14 14.13 5.40
CA ASP A 356 24.93 15.38 5.45
C ASP A 356 24.84 16.18 4.13
N GLY A 357 23.72 16.05 3.41
CA GLY A 357 23.51 16.67 2.10
C GLY A 357 22.05 16.65 1.66
N LEU A 358 21.83 16.84 0.37
CA LEU A 358 20.53 16.69 -0.25
C LEU A 358 20.20 15.21 -0.40
N TYR A 359 18.92 14.86 -0.39
CA TYR A 359 18.49 13.51 -0.73
C TYR A 359 17.23 13.49 -1.58
N LEU A 360 17.11 12.46 -2.43
CA LEU A 360 16.00 12.29 -3.36
C LEU A 360 15.04 11.24 -2.82
N LEU A 361 13.83 11.67 -2.47
CA LEU A 361 12.81 10.77 -1.95
C LEU A 361 11.43 11.26 -2.39
N GLY A 362 10.42 10.45 -2.13
CA GLY A 362 9.06 10.80 -2.44
C GLY A 362 8.08 10.00 -1.62
N TRP A 363 6.81 10.38 -1.76
CA TRP A 363 5.69 9.81 -1.03
C TRP A 363 4.57 9.46 -2.00
N GLY A 364 3.91 8.32 -1.79
CA GLY A 364 2.65 7.97 -2.44
C GLY A 364 1.55 7.96 -1.39
N ALA A 365 0.33 8.36 -1.77
CA ALA A 365 -0.77 8.39 -0.82
C ALA A 365 -1.11 6.97 -0.32
N ASP A 366 -1.15 6.77 1.00
CA ASP A 366 -1.75 5.59 1.63
C ASP A 366 -3.26 5.77 1.82
N TYR A 367 -3.68 7.03 2.05
CA TYR A 367 -5.08 7.44 2.20
C TYR A 367 -5.27 8.88 1.72
N LEU A 368 -6.47 9.20 1.19
CA LEU A 368 -6.77 10.50 0.60
C LEU A 368 -7.14 11.56 1.62
N HIS A 369 -6.18 11.93 2.46
CA HIS A 369 -6.31 13.05 3.39
C HIS A 369 -4.97 13.78 3.52
N VAL A 370 -5.02 15.10 3.72
CA VAL A 370 -3.81 15.94 3.78
C VAL A 370 -2.86 15.52 4.91
N THR A 371 -3.37 14.91 5.98
CA THR A 371 -2.57 14.38 7.09
C THR A 371 -1.66 13.21 6.68
N ASN A 372 -1.96 12.49 5.59
CA ASN A 372 -1.05 11.46 5.07
C ASN A 372 0.23 12.06 4.49
N PHE A 373 0.18 13.32 4.07
CA PHE A 373 1.34 14.05 3.55
C PHE A 373 1.91 14.99 4.62
N LEU A 374 1.15 16.00 5.04
CA LEU A 374 1.72 17.09 5.85
C LEU A 374 2.04 16.65 7.28
N ASP A 375 1.10 16.06 8.00
CA ASP A 375 1.30 15.65 9.38
C ASP A 375 2.40 14.58 9.51
N PHE A 376 2.48 13.66 8.56
CA PHE A 376 3.55 12.66 8.59
C PHE A 376 4.94 13.31 8.45
N HIS A 377 5.15 14.15 7.44
CA HIS A 377 6.47 14.68 7.11
C HIS A 377 6.88 15.88 7.97
N PHE A 378 5.93 16.65 8.50
CA PHE A 378 6.19 17.93 9.15
C PHE A 378 5.66 18.03 10.59
N ASN A 379 5.38 16.92 11.27
CA ASN A 379 5.05 16.98 12.70
C ASN A 379 6.27 17.36 13.57
N ARG A 380 5.97 17.73 14.83
CA ARG A 380 6.93 18.18 15.84
C ARG A 380 8.07 17.19 16.13
N ASN A 381 7.86 15.90 15.89
CA ASN A 381 8.78 14.82 16.29
C ASN A 381 9.47 14.15 15.09
N ASN A 382 9.24 14.61 13.86
CA ASN A 382 9.86 14.02 12.67
C ASN A 382 11.16 14.77 12.29
N PRO A 383 12.35 14.17 12.45
CA PRO A 383 13.63 14.82 12.16
C PRO A 383 14.06 14.74 10.68
N GLN A 384 13.22 14.19 9.79
CA GLN A 384 13.57 13.89 8.38
C GLN A 384 14.16 15.09 7.61
N PHE A 385 13.77 16.33 7.93
CA PHE A 385 14.29 17.57 7.33
C PHE A 385 15.19 18.38 8.28
N GLY A 386 15.71 17.73 9.33
CA GLY A 386 16.45 18.37 10.42
C GLY A 386 15.52 18.81 11.57
N LYS A 387 15.75 19.99 12.12
CA LYS A 387 14.98 20.54 13.23
C LYS A 387 13.57 20.95 12.76
N PRO A 388 12.49 20.43 13.39
CA PRO A 388 11.11 20.82 13.04
C PRO A 388 10.80 22.28 13.35
N TYR A 389 9.90 22.89 12.56
CA TYR A 389 9.51 24.30 12.66
C TYR A 389 8.11 24.48 13.25
N PRO A 390 7.95 25.26 14.36
CA PRO A 390 6.64 25.56 14.93
C PRO A 390 5.65 26.20 13.96
N GLU A 391 6.15 27.04 13.07
CA GLU A 391 5.37 27.71 12.04
C GLU A 391 4.69 26.72 11.08
N ILE A 392 5.21 25.49 10.99
CA ILE A 392 4.63 24.39 10.21
C ILE A 392 3.80 23.46 11.11
N TYR A 393 4.39 22.89 12.17
CA TYR A 393 3.68 21.84 12.92
C TYR A 393 2.52 22.37 13.78
N GLU A 394 2.56 23.59 14.31
CA GLU A 394 1.47 24.10 15.16
C GLU A 394 0.15 24.32 14.40
N PRO A 395 0.14 24.89 13.17
CA PRO A 395 -1.09 24.90 12.38
C PRO A 395 -1.55 23.49 11.98
N LEU A 396 -0.65 22.56 11.68
CA LEU A 396 -1.03 21.17 11.37
C LEU A 396 -1.67 20.47 12.58
N GLU A 397 -1.08 20.59 13.77
CA GLU A 397 -1.63 20.07 15.04
C GLU A 397 -3.04 20.61 15.32
N LYS A 398 -3.34 21.87 14.94
CA LYS A 398 -4.70 22.42 15.04
C LYS A 398 -5.61 21.87 13.96
N ALA A 399 -5.17 21.89 12.70
CA ALA A 399 -5.96 21.48 11.55
C ALA A 399 -6.43 20.03 11.67
N SER A 400 -5.54 19.14 12.13
CA SER A 400 -5.80 17.71 12.28
C SER A 400 -6.80 17.36 13.38
N THR A 401 -7.28 18.34 14.16
CA THR A 401 -8.38 18.15 15.13
C THR A 401 -9.73 18.61 14.61
N ILE A 402 -9.78 19.24 13.43
CA ILE A 402 -10.98 19.85 12.87
C ILE A 402 -11.58 18.93 11.80
N ALA A 403 -12.81 18.46 12.03
CA ALA A 403 -13.50 17.55 11.12
C ALA A 403 -14.00 18.20 9.83
N ASP A 404 -14.33 19.49 9.87
CA ASP A 404 -14.85 20.23 8.70
C ASP A 404 -13.68 20.76 7.84
N PRO A 405 -13.50 20.28 6.60
CA PRO A 405 -12.38 20.68 5.75
C PRO A 405 -12.31 22.20 5.50
N GLU A 406 -13.45 22.89 5.42
CA GLU A 406 -13.47 24.34 5.19
C GLU A 406 -13.02 25.13 6.42
N LYS A 407 -13.29 24.61 7.63
CA LYS A 407 -12.80 25.19 8.88
C LYS A 407 -11.32 24.87 9.11
N ALA A 408 -10.84 23.72 8.64
CA ALA A 408 -9.43 23.35 8.70
C ALA A 408 -8.56 24.12 7.67
N ARG A 409 -9.16 24.55 6.55
CA ARG A 409 -8.48 25.20 5.41
C ARG A 409 -7.50 26.32 5.78
N PRO A 410 -7.83 27.30 6.66
CA PRO A 410 -6.91 28.40 6.98
C PRO A 410 -5.62 27.94 7.67
N TYR A 411 -5.68 26.83 8.42
CA TYR A 411 -4.50 26.27 9.10
C TYR A 411 -3.60 25.52 8.10
N TYR A 412 -4.19 24.77 7.16
CA TYR A 412 -3.41 24.16 6.08
C TYR A 412 -2.77 25.19 5.15
N GLU A 413 -3.46 26.31 4.88
CA GLU A 413 -2.90 27.45 4.14
C GLU A 413 -1.69 28.06 4.89
N GLN A 414 -1.81 28.25 6.21
CA GLN A 414 -0.69 28.70 7.03
C GLN A 414 0.50 27.73 6.98
N ALA A 415 0.25 26.43 7.11
CA ALA A 415 1.30 25.41 7.08
C ALA A 415 1.99 25.34 5.71
N ASN A 416 1.24 25.32 4.61
CA ASN A 416 1.78 25.30 3.25
C ASN A 416 2.64 26.54 2.95
N ASN A 417 2.17 27.73 3.35
CA ASN A 417 2.95 28.96 3.20
C ASN A 417 4.25 28.90 4.04
N ALA A 418 4.19 28.37 5.26
CA ALA A 418 5.38 28.19 6.09
C ALA A 418 6.37 27.17 5.48
N ILE A 419 5.88 26.05 4.91
CA ILE A 419 6.71 25.09 4.17
C ILE A 419 7.42 25.78 3.00
N ARG A 420 6.69 26.59 2.22
CA ARG A 420 7.26 27.39 1.14
C ARG A 420 8.28 28.41 1.61
N GLU A 421 8.04 29.09 2.73
CA GLU A 421 8.97 30.11 3.24
C GLU A 421 10.22 29.52 3.88
N LEU A 422 10.10 28.39 4.56
CA LEU A 422 11.19 27.77 5.31
C LEU A 422 11.97 26.74 4.48
N VAL A 423 11.40 26.28 3.36
CA VAL A 423 12.02 25.38 2.38
C VAL A 423 12.72 24.17 3.05
N PRO A 424 11.99 23.31 3.78
CA PRO A 424 12.55 22.06 4.30
C PRO A 424 12.85 21.04 3.19
N MET A 425 12.16 21.16 2.06
CA MET A 425 12.35 20.37 0.84
C MET A 425 11.99 21.22 -0.38
N VAL A 426 12.30 20.72 -1.58
CA VAL A 426 11.81 21.26 -2.85
C VAL A 426 10.86 20.24 -3.48
N PRO A 427 9.55 20.54 -3.66
CA PRO A 427 8.63 19.71 -4.42
C PRO A 427 8.96 19.80 -5.91
N VAL A 428 9.09 18.65 -6.57
CA VAL A 428 9.52 18.60 -7.98
C VAL A 428 8.40 18.10 -8.87
N ALA A 429 7.85 16.91 -8.60
CA ALA A 429 6.95 16.25 -9.53
C ALA A 429 5.87 15.41 -8.87
N HIS A 430 4.71 15.33 -9.52
CA HIS A 430 3.73 14.27 -9.37
C HIS A 430 3.87 13.34 -10.58
N GLY A 431 4.36 12.12 -10.36
CA GLY A 431 4.60 11.17 -11.45
C GLY A 431 3.33 10.45 -11.90
N ALA A 432 3.12 10.32 -13.20
CA ALA A 432 2.00 9.55 -13.75
C ALA A 432 2.32 8.05 -13.80
N ALA A 433 1.26 7.25 -13.70
CA ALA A 433 1.28 5.84 -13.99
C ALA A 433 0.08 5.45 -14.86
N ALA A 434 0.18 4.30 -15.50
CA ALA A 434 -0.90 3.70 -16.23
C ALA A 434 -0.86 2.18 -16.05
N ASP A 435 -2.04 1.59 -16.18
CA ASP A 435 -2.27 0.18 -16.35
C ASP A 435 -2.81 -0.06 -17.77
N ALA A 436 -2.99 -1.32 -18.14
CA ALA A 436 -3.64 -1.66 -19.40
C ALA A 436 -4.51 -2.90 -19.24
N ALA A 437 -5.57 -2.99 -20.03
CA ALA A 437 -6.40 -4.18 -20.11
C ALA A 437 -6.77 -4.49 -21.56
N ARG A 438 -7.31 -5.69 -21.81
CA ARG A 438 -7.92 -6.01 -23.11
C ARG A 438 -9.18 -5.16 -23.29
N ALA A 439 -9.45 -4.70 -24.50
CA ALA A 439 -10.58 -3.82 -24.81
C ALA A 439 -11.96 -4.48 -24.55
N ASP A 440 -12.02 -5.81 -24.51
CA ASP A 440 -13.24 -6.57 -24.20
C ASP A 440 -13.51 -6.70 -22.69
N VAL A 441 -12.59 -6.27 -21.82
CA VAL A 441 -12.80 -6.24 -20.36
C VAL A 441 -13.64 -5.02 -20.00
N LYS A 442 -14.92 -5.25 -19.70
CA LYS A 442 -15.84 -4.19 -19.27
C LYS A 442 -15.57 -3.82 -17.81
N ASN A 443 -15.84 -2.56 -17.48
CA ASN A 443 -15.61 -1.94 -16.17
C ASN A 443 -14.12 -1.84 -15.77
N ALA A 444 -13.19 -2.20 -16.65
CA ALA A 444 -11.78 -2.03 -16.37
C ALA A 444 -11.45 -0.55 -16.12
N LYS A 445 -10.80 -0.32 -14.98
CA LYS A 445 -10.32 0.99 -14.55
C LYS A 445 -9.17 0.77 -13.58
N ALA A 446 -8.24 1.72 -13.51
CA ALA A 446 -7.34 1.80 -12.38
C ALA A 446 -8.10 2.33 -11.15
N ALA A 447 -7.57 2.07 -9.95
CA ALA A 447 -8.04 2.67 -8.72
C ALA A 447 -7.03 3.66 -8.16
N VAL A 448 -7.51 4.62 -7.36
CA VAL A 448 -6.63 5.60 -6.70
C VAL A 448 -5.75 4.96 -5.64
N LEU A 449 -6.31 4.01 -4.89
CA LEU A 449 -5.65 3.29 -3.81
C LEU A 449 -5.88 1.78 -3.95
N GLY A 450 -4.80 1.00 -3.81
CA GLY A 450 -4.84 -0.47 -3.95
C GLY A 450 -5.25 -0.93 -5.36
N PRO A 451 -5.69 -2.20 -5.51
CA PRO A 451 -6.12 -2.68 -6.81
C PRO A 451 -7.54 -2.17 -7.09
N PRO A 452 -7.95 -2.15 -8.36
CA PRO A 452 -9.32 -1.84 -8.70
C PRO A 452 -10.30 -2.87 -8.15
N ASP A 453 -11.59 -2.55 -8.21
CA ASP A 453 -12.67 -3.45 -7.81
C ASP A 453 -12.82 -4.61 -8.81
N LEU A 454 -11.84 -5.52 -8.84
CA LEU A 454 -11.74 -6.63 -9.81
C LEU A 454 -12.98 -7.54 -9.83
N HIS A 455 -13.72 -7.62 -8.72
CA HIS A 455 -14.98 -8.35 -8.65
C HIS A 455 -16.09 -7.76 -9.56
N THR A 456 -15.92 -6.54 -10.07
CA THR A 456 -16.87 -5.88 -10.98
C THR A 456 -16.49 -6.03 -12.46
N PHE A 457 -15.30 -6.55 -12.77
CA PHE A 457 -14.80 -6.61 -14.13
C PHE A 457 -15.41 -7.78 -14.88
N VAL A 458 -15.72 -7.58 -16.18
CA VAL A 458 -16.29 -8.62 -17.04
C VAL A 458 -15.36 -8.85 -18.22
N PRO A 459 -14.56 -9.95 -18.26
CA PRO A 459 -13.57 -10.21 -19.31
C PRO A 459 -14.21 -10.79 -20.58
N GLY A 460 -15.14 -10.07 -21.20
CA GLY A 460 -15.88 -10.56 -22.37
C GLY A 460 -16.70 -11.80 -22.05
N ASP A 461 -16.54 -12.87 -22.84
CA ASP A 461 -17.27 -14.15 -22.69
C ASP A 461 -16.50 -15.18 -21.84
N ARG A 462 -15.45 -14.77 -21.12
CA ARG A 462 -14.62 -15.66 -20.29
C ARG A 462 -15.14 -15.73 -18.86
N ASP A 463 -15.04 -16.92 -18.27
CA ASP A 463 -15.38 -17.16 -16.85
C ASP A 463 -14.22 -16.89 -15.88
N THR A 464 -13.02 -16.68 -16.44
CA THR A 464 -11.79 -16.39 -15.70
C THR A 464 -11.29 -15.00 -16.05
N LEU A 465 -11.03 -14.18 -15.04
CA LEU A 465 -10.25 -12.95 -15.14
C LEU A 465 -8.81 -13.23 -14.73
N VAL A 466 -7.84 -12.91 -15.59
CA VAL A 466 -6.41 -13.06 -15.31
C VAL A 466 -5.76 -11.68 -15.14
N TYR A 467 -5.42 -11.36 -13.90
CA TYR A 467 -4.79 -10.10 -13.49
C TYR A 467 -3.29 -10.31 -13.30
N MET A 468 -2.46 -9.60 -14.06
CA MET A 468 -1.01 -9.77 -14.03
C MET A 468 -0.30 -8.56 -13.40
N LYS A 469 0.53 -8.87 -12.40
CA LYS A 469 1.20 -7.89 -11.54
C LYS A 469 2.72 -7.95 -11.71
N ALA A 470 3.45 -7.10 -11.01
CA ALA A 470 4.90 -7.05 -11.14
C ALA A 470 5.64 -8.11 -10.30
N ALA A 471 5.04 -8.58 -9.21
CA ALA A 471 5.66 -9.60 -8.37
C ALA A 471 4.63 -10.46 -7.62
N GLU A 472 5.13 -11.53 -7.04
CA GLU A 472 4.39 -12.39 -6.11
C GLU A 472 4.13 -11.65 -4.78
N PRO A 473 2.94 -11.79 -4.17
CA PRO A 473 2.70 -11.39 -2.78
C PRO A 473 3.70 -12.00 -1.79
N ILE A 474 4.08 -11.27 -0.76
CA ILE A 474 4.94 -11.82 0.32
C ILE A 474 4.11 -12.75 1.20
N SER A 475 2.93 -12.28 1.62
CA SER A 475 1.92 -13.05 2.34
C SER A 475 0.51 -12.59 1.98
N LEU A 476 -0.49 -13.22 2.58
CA LEU A 476 -1.90 -12.84 2.49
C LEU A 476 -2.48 -12.44 3.87
N TYR A 477 -1.62 -12.15 4.85
CA TYR A 477 -2.02 -11.59 6.15
C TYR A 477 -1.80 -10.08 6.18
N CYS A 478 -2.80 -9.35 5.70
CA CYS A 478 -2.74 -7.93 5.35
C CYS A 478 -2.32 -7.02 6.52
N ALA A 479 -2.64 -7.43 7.74
CA ALA A 479 -2.37 -6.72 8.97
C ALA A 479 -0.88 -6.36 9.16
N ASP A 480 0.03 -7.19 8.62
CA ASP A 480 1.48 -7.01 8.78
C ASP A 480 2.22 -6.97 7.43
N GLU A 481 1.53 -6.54 6.37
CA GLU A 481 2.14 -6.32 5.06
C GLU A 481 2.12 -4.84 4.68
N THR A 482 3.20 -4.39 4.06
CA THR A 482 3.37 -3.00 3.62
C THR A 482 3.51 -2.83 2.12
N ASP A 483 3.66 -3.94 1.38
CA ASP A 483 3.82 -3.92 -0.06
C ASP A 483 2.47 -4.00 -0.79
N GLY A 484 2.33 -3.24 -1.88
CA GLY A 484 1.11 -3.27 -2.69
C GLY A 484 0.85 -4.63 -3.33
N GLU A 485 1.86 -5.49 -3.50
CA GLU A 485 1.64 -6.78 -4.14
C GLU A 485 0.79 -7.71 -3.25
N SER A 486 1.10 -7.75 -1.96
CA SER A 486 0.32 -8.42 -0.92
C SER A 486 -1.03 -7.76 -0.68
N LEU A 487 -1.07 -6.44 -0.53
CA LEU A 487 -2.32 -5.71 -0.26
C LEU A 487 -3.35 -5.85 -1.39
N ASP A 488 -2.91 -5.99 -2.65
CA ASP A 488 -3.81 -6.23 -3.76
C ASP A 488 -4.53 -7.60 -3.66
N ALA A 489 -3.77 -8.65 -3.32
CA ALA A 489 -4.32 -10.00 -3.17
C ALA A 489 -5.25 -10.08 -1.95
N CYS A 490 -4.88 -9.39 -0.88
CA CYS A 490 -5.69 -9.19 0.30
C CYS A 490 -7.09 -8.60 0.03
N LYS A 491 -7.22 -7.62 -0.86
CA LYS A 491 -8.52 -7.03 -1.25
C LYS A 491 -9.46 -8.01 -1.94
N MET A 492 -8.96 -9.13 -2.44
CA MET A 492 -9.81 -10.18 -2.99
C MET A 492 -10.48 -11.00 -1.87
N VAL A 493 -9.78 -11.19 -0.75
CA VAL A 493 -10.17 -12.10 0.33
C VAL A 493 -10.82 -11.38 1.53
N GLY A 494 -10.25 -10.26 1.95
CA GLY A 494 -10.70 -9.54 3.15
C GLY A 494 -11.74 -8.47 2.85
N GLU A 495 -12.32 -7.93 3.93
CA GLU A 495 -13.18 -6.75 3.90
C GLU A 495 -12.99 -5.97 5.21
N GLY A 496 -12.97 -4.63 5.13
CA GLY A 496 -12.86 -3.76 6.30
C GLY A 496 -14.20 -3.27 6.80
N LEU A 497 -14.21 -2.49 7.89
CA LEU A 497 -15.41 -1.73 8.28
C LEU A 497 -15.80 -0.75 7.16
N TYR A 498 -14.80 -0.11 6.56
CA TYR A 498 -14.87 0.68 5.35
C TYR A 498 -13.90 0.11 4.31
N ARG A 499 -14.05 0.55 3.07
CA ARG A 499 -13.11 0.25 1.98
C ARG A 499 -12.98 1.46 1.05
N TYR A 500 -11.90 1.54 0.31
CA TYR A 500 -11.80 2.50 -0.78
C TYR A 500 -12.57 2.03 -2.02
N ASN A 501 -13.40 2.92 -2.57
CA ASN A 501 -13.86 2.79 -3.95
C ASN A 501 -12.71 3.11 -4.93
N ALA A 502 -12.94 2.95 -6.22
CA ALA A 502 -11.91 3.22 -7.22
C ALA A 502 -11.46 4.68 -7.29
N ASP A 503 -12.26 5.62 -6.80
CA ASP A 503 -11.93 7.05 -6.73
C ASP A 503 -11.15 7.39 -5.44
N GLY A 504 -10.89 6.39 -4.58
CA GLY A 504 -10.15 6.52 -3.33
C GLY A 504 -10.97 7.07 -2.16
N GLU A 505 -12.30 7.16 -2.31
CA GLU A 505 -13.18 7.56 -1.23
C GLU A 505 -13.44 6.40 -0.27
N ALA A 506 -13.35 6.66 1.04
CA ALA A 506 -13.73 5.69 2.05
C ALA A 506 -15.25 5.53 2.09
N ILE A 507 -15.73 4.35 1.69
CA ILE A 507 -17.16 4.00 1.66
C ILE A 507 -17.46 2.87 2.65
N PRO A 508 -18.70 2.79 3.19
CA PRO A 508 -19.09 1.72 4.11
C PRO A 508 -18.94 0.32 3.49
N ALA A 509 -18.38 -0.61 4.25
CA ALA A 509 -18.19 -2.01 3.86
C ALA A 509 -18.86 -2.95 4.88
N LEU A 510 -18.14 -3.60 5.79
CA LEU A 510 -18.76 -4.42 6.85
C LEU A 510 -19.61 -3.58 7.81
N ALA A 511 -19.28 -2.31 7.98
CA ALA A 511 -20.16 -1.36 8.66
C ALA A 511 -21.20 -0.79 7.67
N GLU A 512 -22.45 -0.64 8.12
CA GLU A 512 -23.45 0.18 7.42
C GLU A 512 -23.10 1.66 7.51
N LYS A 513 -22.58 2.08 8.67
CA LYS A 513 -22.09 3.43 8.96
C LYS A 513 -21.21 3.42 10.22
N CYS A 514 -20.42 4.47 10.37
CA CYS A 514 -19.75 4.81 11.62
C CYS A 514 -20.03 6.29 11.92
N GLU A 515 -20.53 6.58 13.11
CA GLU A 515 -20.94 7.92 13.53
C GLU A 515 -19.88 8.52 14.47
N PRO A 516 -19.19 9.59 14.07
CA PRO A 516 -18.36 10.37 14.99
C PRO A 516 -19.23 11.16 15.97
N ASN A 517 -18.74 11.35 17.20
CA ASN A 517 -19.23 12.44 18.04
C ASN A 517 -18.74 13.81 17.52
N GLU A 518 -19.25 14.91 18.10
CA GLU A 518 -18.94 16.27 17.62
C GLU A 518 -17.45 16.59 17.56
N ASP A 519 -16.66 16.00 18.46
CA ASP A 519 -15.22 16.24 18.60
C ASP A 519 -14.35 15.19 17.89
N SER A 520 -14.92 14.23 17.14
CA SER A 520 -14.18 13.12 16.49
C SER A 520 -13.27 12.32 17.44
N THR A 521 -13.68 12.18 18.70
CA THR A 521 -12.99 11.41 19.75
C THR A 521 -13.66 10.06 20.06
N VAL A 522 -14.90 9.87 19.61
CA VAL A 522 -15.63 8.61 19.72
C VAL A 522 -16.29 8.31 18.38
N PHE A 523 -16.07 7.10 17.87
CA PHE A 523 -16.70 6.60 16.65
C PHE A 523 -17.52 5.35 16.98
N THR A 524 -18.81 5.39 16.68
CA THR A 524 -19.71 4.23 16.88
C THR A 524 -20.05 3.63 15.52
N CYS A 525 -19.57 2.41 15.27
CA CYS A 525 -19.74 1.68 14.03
C CYS A 525 -20.85 0.62 14.18
N TYR A 526 -21.79 0.64 13.24
CA TYR A 526 -22.91 -0.30 13.17
C TYR A 526 -22.66 -1.30 12.05
N LEU A 527 -22.53 -2.58 12.40
CA LEU A 527 -22.21 -3.66 11.47
C LEU A 527 -23.43 -4.11 10.68
N ARG A 528 -23.20 -4.55 9.44
CA ARG A 528 -24.20 -5.24 8.64
C ARG A 528 -24.52 -6.60 9.28
N LYS A 529 -25.79 -6.92 9.36
CA LYS A 529 -26.25 -8.21 9.89
C LYS A 529 -26.16 -9.32 8.84
N GLY A 530 -25.81 -10.52 9.28
CA GLY A 530 -25.80 -11.72 8.43
C GLY A 530 -24.71 -11.76 7.37
N VAL A 531 -23.71 -10.88 7.44
CA VAL A 531 -22.50 -11.02 6.61
C VAL A 531 -21.74 -12.26 7.04
N LYS A 532 -21.23 -13.01 6.07
CA LYS A 532 -20.47 -14.24 6.30
C LYS A 532 -19.01 -14.08 5.92
N PHE A 533 -18.16 -14.76 6.66
CA PHE A 533 -16.81 -15.08 6.23
C PHE A 533 -16.82 -16.29 5.29
N HIS A 534 -15.69 -16.51 4.63
CA HIS A 534 -15.51 -17.60 3.65
C HIS A 534 -15.63 -19.01 4.23
N ASP A 535 -15.44 -19.16 5.54
CA ASP A 535 -15.62 -20.42 6.27
C ASP A 535 -17.07 -20.66 6.70
N GLY A 536 -17.97 -19.70 6.45
CA GLY A 536 -19.39 -19.78 6.78
C GLY A 536 -19.77 -19.19 8.14
N SER A 537 -18.79 -18.79 8.98
CA SER A 537 -19.07 -18.03 10.20
C SER A 537 -19.63 -16.64 9.87
N THR A 538 -20.39 -16.06 10.80
CA THR A 538 -20.98 -14.73 10.65
C THR A 538 -20.10 -13.66 11.28
N VAL A 539 -20.03 -12.49 10.63
CA VAL A 539 -19.30 -11.32 11.14
C VAL A 539 -20.05 -10.72 12.32
N ASP A 540 -19.35 -10.53 13.44
CA ASP A 540 -19.85 -9.81 14.62
C ASP A 540 -18.84 -8.76 15.15
N ALA A 541 -19.25 -8.04 16.20
CA ALA A 541 -18.42 -7.00 16.83
C ALA A 541 -17.16 -7.53 17.53
N ASN A 542 -17.16 -8.79 17.99
CA ASN A 542 -16.00 -9.42 18.61
C ASN A 542 -14.91 -9.76 17.59
N ASP A 543 -15.27 -10.08 16.34
CA ASP A 543 -14.30 -10.23 15.24
C ASP A 543 -13.52 -8.93 15.01
N VAL A 544 -14.22 -7.80 15.04
CA VAL A 544 -13.61 -6.47 14.91
C VAL A 544 -12.67 -6.21 16.07
N VAL A 545 -13.14 -6.37 17.32
CA VAL A 545 -12.30 -6.14 18.50
C VAL A 545 -11.08 -7.05 18.49
N ARG A 546 -11.22 -8.33 18.14
CA ARG A 546 -10.10 -9.27 18.11
C ARG A 546 -9.10 -8.94 17.00
N THR A 547 -9.59 -8.62 15.80
CA THR A 547 -8.71 -8.22 14.70
C THR A 547 -7.88 -7.01 15.09
N TRP A 548 -8.52 -5.99 15.67
CA TRP A 548 -7.83 -4.78 16.07
C TRP A 548 -6.93 -4.97 17.29
N ASP A 549 -7.27 -5.88 18.21
CA ASP A 549 -6.38 -6.30 19.30
C ASP A 549 -5.11 -6.98 18.74
N ALA A 550 -5.26 -7.95 17.84
CA ALA A 550 -4.12 -8.59 17.17
C ALA A 550 -3.27 -7.59 16.38
N LEU A 551 -3.88 -6.56 15.79
CA LEU A 551 -3.21 -5.56 14.97
C LEU A 551 -2.48 -4.48 15.79
N LEU A 552 -3.13 -3.89 16.80
CA LEU A 552 -2.63 -2.71 17.50
C LEU A 552 -2.07 -3.00 18.89
N ASN A 553 -2.51 -4.05 19.58
CA ASN A 553 -2.08 -4.31 20.94
C ASN A 553 -0.79 -5.13 20.97
N ALA A 554 0.34 -4.47 21.16
CA ALA A 554 1.66 -5.10 21.22
C ALA A 554 1.79 -6.15 22.35
N ALA A 555 0.94 -6.09 23.36
CA ALA A 555 0.87 -7.06 24.45
C ALA A 555 -0.06 -8.24 24.17
N SER A 556 -0.82 -8.21 23.07
CA SER A 556 -1.74 -9.31 22.70
C SER A 556 -0.93 -10.56 22.34
N PRO A 557 -1.32 -11.75 22.82
CA PRO A 557 -0.71 -13.00 22.36
C PRO A 557 -0.98 -13.28 20.88
N TYR A 558 -1.92 -12.54 20.27
CA TYR A 558 -2.29 -12.63 18.85
C TYR A 558 -1.58 -11.58 17.99
N HIS A 559 -0.71 -10.74 18.56
CA HIS A 559 0.11 -9.78 17.83
C HIS A 559 1.28 -10.48 17.13
N VAL A 560 0.92 -11.36 16.19
CA VAL A 560 1.81 -12.22 15.42
C VAL A 560 1.55 -11.93 13.95
N GLY A 561 2.60 -11.57 13.22
CA GLY A 561 2.54 -11.25 11.80
C GLY A 561 3.69 -11.88 11.04
N ASN A 562 3.88 -11.48 9.79
CA ASN A 562 5.02 -11.87 8.96
C ASN A 562 6.34 -11.41 9.56
N THR A 563 6.50 -10.09 9.67
CA THR A 563 7.63 -9.39 10.28
C THR A 563 7.44 -9.19 11.79
N GLY A 564 6.18 -9.05 12.23
CA GLY A 564 5.79 -8.67 13.58
C GLY A 564 5.91 -7.17 13.87
N ALA A 565 6.17 -6.34 12.86
CA ALA A 565 6.38 -4.90 13.04
C ALA A 565 5.06 -4.10 12.99
N PHE A 566 4.05 -4.58 12.25
CA PHE A 566 2.76 -3.94 12.07
C PHE A 566 2.88 -2.46 11.69
N GLU A 567 3.80 -2.18 10.76
CA GLU A 567 4.29 -0.82 10.48
C GLU A 567 3.16 0.16 10.19
N TYR A 568 2.15 -0.23 9.40
CA TYR A 568 1.01 0.63 9.10
C TYR A 568 0.11 0.88 10.31
N ALA A 569 -0.05 -0.09 11.19
CA ALA A 569 -0.82 0.06 12.42
C ALA A 569 -0.11 1.03 13.38
N ASP A 570 1.20 0.87 13.56
CA ASP A 570 2.01 1.77 14.39
C ASP A 570 2.09 3.17 13.80
N TYR A 571 2.28 3.29 12.49
CA TYR A 571 2.32 4.58 11.80
C TYR A 571 1.00 5.34 11.93
N LEU A 572 -0.14 4.69 11.65
CA LEU A 572 -1.44 5.39 11.55
C LEU A 572 -2.08 5.65 12.91
N PHE A 573 -1.89 4.74 13.86
CA PHE A 573 -2.55 4.78 15.15
C PHE A 573 -1.62 4.66 16.36
N GLY A 574 -0.35 4.28 16.18
CA GLY A 574 0.55 3.93 17.29
C GLY A 574 0.11 2.63 17.97
N LEU A 575 1.05 1.70 18.21
CA LEU A 575 0.68 0.46 18.90
C LEU A 575 0.27 0.75 20.36
N MET A 576 -0.79 0.06 20.77
CA MET A 576 -1.31 0.01 22.13
C MET A 576 -0.43 -0.90 23.00
N ASN A 577 -0.29 -0.54 24.28
CA ASN A 577 0.36 -1.36 25.32
C ASN A 577 1.77 -1.86 24.94
N LYS A 578 2.58 -1.04 24.26
CA LYS A 578 3.99 -1.34 23.99
C LYS A 578 4.73 -1.66 25.32
N PRO A 579 5.58 -2.70 25.36
CA PRO A 579 6.48 -2.90 26.49
C PRO A 579 7.32 -1.64 26.74
N GLU A 580 7.59 -1.31 28.02
CA GLU A 580 8.53 -0.24 28.33
C GLU A 580 9.94 -0.64 27.85
N GLU A 581 10.59 0.23 27.08
CA GLU A 581 11.96 0.05 26.55
C GLU A 581 13.05 0.13 27.63
#